data_AF-A0A536M2J6-F1
#
_entry.id   AF-A0A536M2J6-F1
#
_cell.length_a   1.000
_cell.length_b   1.000
_cell.length_c   1.000
_cell.angle_alpha   90.00
_cell.angle_beta   90.00
_cell.angle_gamma   90.00
#
_symmetry.space_group_name_H-M   'P 1'
#
loop_
_entity.id
_entity.type
_entity.pdbx_description
1 polymer ?
#
loop_
_entity_poly.entity_id
_entity_poly.type
_entity_poly.pdbx_seq_one_letter_code
_entity_poly.pdbx_strand_id
1 'polypeptide(L)'
;MPFTPSFDLTVSDANPGARANTTMVHSVPAGNNLIDSINTFIPIDWQIASGDTYPVGNVVGQVSAKADKGCNGSVDTLTPGNLINQALGPTNPSQAEWLGTVDGTWQMLFVVDQTTQPREWQIEVTLANASMPANMCAPEELTVTVFGNSSPAGAMVMGNPTRANTYTWDDGLLSYGGSQIVFVSDNLVIGTDTDADGWANTVDNCPTAANPDQLNTDQALAAAGAGVLGDTMGDACDLDDDNDQFSDVVESAAGTNPLDNCVGSPGTGGDAWPADINQDTFVDVIGDISQVAGQFGKSVPPAPTRYDIAPDPPDGFIDVIGDITRLTGLFGQHCT
;
A
#
# COMPACT_ATOMS: atom_id res chain seq x y z
N MET A 1 -15.64 2.27 -27.08
CA MET A 1 -16.22 1.69 -25.85
C MET A 1 -15.40 2.21 -24.67
N PRO A 2 -15.87 2.14 -23.42
CA PRO A 2 -15.01 2.40 -22.27
C PRO A 2 -13.84 1.41 -22.24
N PHE A 3 -12.79 1.76 -21.49
CA PHE A 3 -11.67 0.86 -21.18
C PHE A 3 -11.32 1.09 -19.71
N THR A 4 -11.73 0.16 -18.87
CA THR A 4 -11.56 0.21 -17.41
C THR A 4 -10.92 -1.09 -16.94
N PRO A 5 -9.64 -1.31 -17.29
CA PRO A 5 -8.95 -2.52 -16.89
C PRO A 5 -8.67 -2.57 -15.39
N SER A 6 -8.43 -3.78 -14.88
CA SER A 6 -7.85 -4.04 -13.57
C SER A 6 -6.57 -4.87 -13.70
N PHE A 7 -5.73 -4.79 -12.67
CA PHE A 7 -4.52 -5.59 -12.52
C PHE A 7 -4.46 -6.10 -11.08
N ASP A 8 -4.29 -7.41 -10.92
CA ASP A 8 -4.11 -8.06 -9.61
C ASP A 8 -2.83 -8.92 -9.64
N LEU A 9 -2.06 -8.86 -8.56
CA LEU A 9 -0.76 -9.49 -8.39
C LEU A 9 -0.74 -10.37 -7.15
N THR A 10 -0.26 -11.61 -7.29
CA THR A 10 -0.07 -12.52 -6.16
C THR A 10 1.19 -13.36 -6.28
N VAL A 11 1.73 -13.82 -5.15
CA VAL A 11 2.77 -14.85 -5.11
C VAL A 11 2.30 -16.07 -4.31
N SER A 12 2.73 -17.24 -4.77
CA SER A 12 2.44 -18.52 -4.09
C SER A 12 3.15 -18.70 -2.74
N ASP A 13 4.21 -17.94 -2.50
CA ASP A 13 4.98 -17.90 -1.25
C ASP A 13 5.55 -16.49 -1.11
N ALA A 14 5.15 -15.76 -0.06
CA ALA A 14 5.56 -14.37 0.16
C ALA A 14 6.88 -14.24 0.94
N ASN A 15 7.62 -15.33 1.19
CA ASN A 15 8.88 -15.24 1.91
C ASN A 15 9.96 -14.47 1.10
N PRO A 16 10.77 -13.61 1.75
CA PRO A 16 11.87 -12.93 1.08
C PRO A 16 12.85 -13.89 0.42
N GLY A 17 13.18 -13.64 -0.86
CA GLY A 17 14.09 -14.45 -1.66
C GLY A 17 13.55 -15.81 -2.10
N ALA A 18 12.28 -16.13 -1.82
CA ALA A 18 11.68 -17.37 -2.30
C ALA A 18 11.58 -17.39 -3.83
N ARG A 19 11.81 -18.56 -4.43
CA ARG A 19 11.50 -18.82 -5.84
C ARG A 19 10.03 -19.20 -5.97
N ALA A 20 9.17 -18.22 -5.71
CA ALA A 20 7.74 -18.38 -5.76
C ALA A 20 7.21 -18.23 -7.19
N ASN A 21 6.08 -18.87 -7.47
CA ASN A 21 5.29 -18.53 -8.65
C ASN A 21 4.60 -17.18 -8.42
N THR A 22 4.70 -16.29 -9.39
CA THR A 22 4.07 -14.97 -9.42
C THR A 22 2.94 -14.99 -10.43
N THR A 23 1.74 -14.59 -10.03
CA THR A 23 0.55 -14.58 -10.88
C THR A 23 0.06 -13.14 -11.06
N MET A 24 -0.05 -12.74 -12.32
CA MET A 24 -0.60 -11.48 -12.77
C MET A 24 -1.96 -11.76 -13.41
N VAL A 25 -3.00 -11.04 -13.02
CA VAL A 25 -4.33 -11.10 -13.62
C VAL A 25 -4.67 -9.74 -14.17
N HIS A 26 -4.90 -9.66 -15.48
CA HIS A 26 -5.38 -8.45 -16.15
C HIS A 26 -6.81 -8.70 -16.59
N SER A 27 -7.72 -7.77 -16.32
CA SER A 27 -9.12 -7.95 -16.71
C SER A 27 -9.74 -6.68 -17.26
N VAL A 28 -10.75 -6.82 -18.11
CA VAL A 28 -11.67 -5.75 -18.52
C VAL A 28 -13.12 -6.22 -18.38
N PRO A 29 -14.03 -5.40 -17.85
CA PRO A 29 -15.41 -5.80 -17.63
C PRO A 29 -16.24 -5.79 -18.93
N ALA A 30 -17.38 -6.48 -18.90
CA ALA A 30 -18.30 -6.56 -20.04
C ALA A 30 -18.64 -5.17 -20.63
N GLY A 31 -18.69 -5.09 -21.96
CA GLY A 31 -18.97 -3.83 -22.68
C GLY A 31 -17.78 -2.86 -22.81
N ASN A 32 -16.58 -3.24 -22.36
CA ASN A 32 -15.35 -2.48 -22.59
C ASN A 32 -14.65 -2.90 -23.90
N ASN A 33 -13.71 -2.07 -24.35
CA ASN A 33 -12.71 -2.52 -25.30
C ASN A 33 -11.87 -3.65 -24.69
N LEU A 34 -11.44 -4.60 -25.52
CA LEU A 34 -10.45 -5.62 -25.15
C LEU A 34 -9.07 -4.98 -24.90
N ILE A 35 -8.18 -5.76 -24.29
CA ILE A 35 -6.77 -5.41 -24.10
C ILE A 35 -6.00 -5.70 -25.40
N ASP A 36 -5.27 -4.71 -25.90
CA ASP A 36 -4.38 -4.82 -27.06
C ASP A 36 -3.01 -5.32 -26.66
N SER A 37 -2.39 -4.61 -25.72
CA SER A 37 -1.05 -4.85 -25.22
C SER A 37 -0.94 -4.48 -23.76
N ILE A 38 -0.01 -5.13 -23.08
CA ILE A 38 0.30 -4.98 -21.66
C ILE A 38 1.78 -4.65 -21.55
N ASN A 39 2.13 -3.72 -20.67
CA ASN A 39 3.50 -3.40 -20.29
C ASN A 39 3.59 -3.27 -18.77
N THR A 40 4.09 -4.33 -18.13
CA THR A 40 4.18 -4.44 -16.68
C THR A 40 5.56 -4.01 -16.21
N PHE A 41 5.62 -3.06 -15.29
CA PHE A 41 6.82 -2.51 -14.67
C PHE A 41 7.02 -3.14 -13.29
N ILE A 42 8.18 -3.73 -13.09
CA ILE A 42 8.51 -4.54 -11.92
C ILE A 42 9.72 -3.91 -11.22
N PRO A 43 9.65 -3.68 -9.90
CA PRO A 43 10.77 -3.13 -9.14
C PRO A 43 12.05 -3.95 -9.29
N ILE A 44 13.20 -3.27 -9.32
CA ILE A 44 14.51 -3.89 -9.55
C ILE A 44 14.91 -4.96 -8.53
N ASP A 45 14.31 -4.90 -7.33
CA ASP A 45 14.59 -5.84 -6.25
C ASP A 45 14.12 -7.26 -6.58
N TRP A 46 13.23 -7.42 -7.56
CA TRP A 46 12.80 -8.71 -8.05
C TRP A 46 13.92 -9.45 -8.77
N GLN A 47 14.05 -10.73 -8.46
CA GLN A 47 15.12 -11.56 -8.97
C GLN A 47 14.66 -12.24 -10.25
N ILE A 48 14.72 -11.55 -11.38
CA ILE A 48 14.38 -12.12 -12.69
C ILE A 48 15.66 -12.59 -13.38
N ALA A 49 15.65 -13.83 -13.86
CA ALA A 49 16.79 -14.43 -14.53
C ALA A 49 16.69 -14.23 -16.05
N SER A 50 17.83 -13.93 -16.69
CA SER A 50 17.92 -13.85 -18.16
C SER A 50 17.58 -15.18 -18.82
N GLY A 51 16.95 -15.11 -20.00
CA GLY A 51 16.53 -16.25 -20.80
C GLY A 51 17.66 -17.20 -21.20
N ASP A 52 18.92 -16.74 -21.19
CA ASP A 52 20.09 -17.57 -21.48
C ASP A 52 20.54 -18.44 -20.28
N THR A 53 20.01 -18.17 -19.08
CA THR A 53 20.39 -18.89 -17.85
C THR A 53 19.62 -20.18 -17.63
N TYR A 54 18.56 -20.43 -18.41
CA TYR A 54 17.77 -21.65 -18.41
C TYR A 54 17.51 -22.15 -19.84
N PRO A 55 17.43 -23.47 -20.08
CA PRO A 55 17.34 -23.99 -21.44
C PRO A 55 16.11 -23.51 -22.23
N VAL A 56 16.32 -23.23 -23.52
CA VAL A 56 15.23 -23.01 -24.49
C VAL A 56 14.31 -24.22 -24.52
N GLY A 57 13.00 -23.98 -24.57
CA GLY A 57 11.99 -25.03 -24.54
C GLY A 57 11.56 -25.46 -23.14
N ASN A 58 12.23 -25.01 -22.08
CA ASN A 58 11.71 -25.23 -20.73
C ASN A 58 10.42 -24.46 -20.49
N VAL A 59 9.54 -25.07 -19.68
CA VAL A 59 8.35 -24.40 -19.15
C VAL A 59 8.80 -23.44 -18.06
N VAL A 60 8.41 -22.18 -18.17
CA VAL A 60 8.74 -21.10 -17.22
C VAL A 60 7.50 -20.50 -16.57
N GLY A 61 6.32 -21.01 -16.93
CA GLY A 61 5.05 -20.50 -16.42
C GLY A 61 3.87 -21.06 -17.18
N GLN A 62 2.71 -20.45 -16.95
CA GLN A 62 1.44 -20.77 -17.61
C GLN A 62 0.71 -19.48 -17.96
N VAL A 63 -0.04 -19.52 -19.06
CA VAL A 63 -0.95 -18.45 -19.46
C VAL A 63 -2.34 -19.04 -19.71
N SER A 64 -3.36 -18.35 -19.24
CA SER A 64 -4.76 -18.70 -19.49
C SER A 64 -5.57 -17.44 -19.74
N ALA A 65 -6.67 -17.57 -20.45
CA ALA A 65 -7.55 -16.45 -20.71
C ALA A 65 -9.03 -16.86 -20.66
N LYS A 66 -9.88 -15.91 -20.34
CA LYS A 66 -11.32 -15.98 -20.46
C LYS A 66 -11.81 -14.80 -21.28
N ALA A 67 -12.77 -15.02 -22.17
CA ALA A 67 -13.43 -13.94 -22.88
C ALA A 67 -14.82 -14.36 -23.38
N ASP A 68 -15.66 -13.42 -23.80
CA ASP A 68 -16.89 -13.75 -24.53
C ASP A 68 -16.56 -14.04 -26.00
N LYS A 69 -16.46 -15.34 -26.35
CA LYS A 69 -16.12 -15.77 -27.70
C LYS A 69 -17.40 -15.87 -28.54
N GLY A 70 -17.48 -15.03 -29.56
CA GLY A 70 -18.65 -14.87 -30.41
C GLY A 70 -19.60 -13.76 -29.95
N CYS A 71 -19.24 -13.00 -28.91
CA CYS A 71 -19.97 -11.81 -28.45
C CYS A 71 -21.44 -12.10 -28.15
N ASN A 72 -21.72 -13.19 -27.44
CA ASN A 72 -23.06 -13.71 -27.17
C ASN A 72 -23.53 -13.45 -25.72
N GLY A 73 -22.70 -12.83 -24.89
CA GLY A 73 -22.93 -12.54 -23.48
C GLY A 73 -22.51 -13.64 -22.51
N SER A 74 -21.96 -14.76 -22.99
CA SER A 74 -21.41 -15.85 -22.18
C SER A 74 -19.90 -15.78 -22.16
N VAL A 75 -19.29 -15.97 -20.99
CA VAL A 75 -17.82 -15.99 -20.85
C VAL A 75 -17.31 -17.40 -21.09
N ASP A 76 -16.42 -17.56 -22.08
CA ASP A 76 -15.72 -18.78 -22.39
C ASP A 76 -14.38 -18.83 -21.66
N THR A 77 -14.06 -19.99 -21.08
CA THR A 77 -12.71 -20.28 -20.56
C THR A 77 -11.89 -20.94 -21.66
N LEU A 78 -10.82 -20.28 -22.10
CA LEU A 78 -9.97 -20.79 -23.16
C LEU A 78 -9.00 -21.85 -22.60
N THR A 79 -8.59 -22.79 -23.46
CA THR A 79 -7.63 -23.82 -23.05
C THR A 79 -6.29 -23.17 -22.70
N PRO A 80 -5.74 -23.37 -21.48
CA PRO A 80 -4.50 -22.73 -21.06
C PRO A 80 -3.28 -23.30 -21.80
N GLY A 81 -2.22 -22.50 -21.87
CA GLY A 81 -0.93 -22.86 -22.46
C GLY A 81 0.23 -22.71 -21.49
N ASN A 82 1.30 -23.46 -21.72
CA ASN A 82 2.56 -23.23 -21.02
C ASN A 82 3.26 -22.00 -21.60
N LEU A 83 3.93 -21.22 -20.74
CA LEU A 83 4.94 -20.27 -21.16
C LEU A 83 6.26 -21.02 -21.35
N ILE A 84 6.82 -20.93 -22.56
CA ILE A 84 8.02 -21.67 -22.95
C ILE A 84 9.15 -20.69 -23.24
N ASN A 85 10.32 -20.90 -22.63
CA ASN A 85 11.51 -20.09 -22.90
C ASN A 85 11.91 -20.17 -24.38
N GLN A 86 12.13 -19.03 -25.01
CA GLN A 86 12.60 -18.90 -26.37
C GLN A 86 14.10 -18.60 -26.42
N ALA A 87 14.71 -18.84 -27.58
CA ALA A 87 16.10 -18.45 -27.80
C ALA A 87 16.17 -16.94 -28.01
N LEU A 88 17.04 -16.26 -27.25
CA LEU A 88 17.35 -14.85 -27.47
C LEU A 88 18.27 -14.69 -28.69
N GLY A 89 18.14 -13.58 -29.39
CA GLY A 89 19.09 -13.20 -30.43
C GLY A 89 19.41 -11.71 -30.37
N PRO A 90 20.68 -11.29 -30.26
CA PRO A 90 21.82 -11.94 -29.57
C PRO A 90 21.56 -12.15 -28.07
N THR A 91 22.42 -12.93 -27.40
CA THR A 91 22.35 -13.15 -25.94
C THR A 91 22.47 -11.84 -25.17
N ASN A 92 21.56 -11.61 -24.23
CA ASN A 92 21.54 -10.42 -23.37
C ASN A 92 21.29 -10.84 -21.91
N PRO A 93 22.22 -10.51 -20.98
CA PRO A 93 22.10 -10.90 -19.57
C PRO A 93 20.94 -10.24 -18.82
N SER A 94 20.23 -9.33 -19.46
CA SER A 94 19.10 -8.58 -18.91
C SER A 94 17.80 -8.80 -19.68
N GLN A 95 17.73 -9.84 -20.52
CA GLN A 95 16.55 -10.12 -21.35
C GLN A 95 16.08 -11.56 -21.17
N ALA A 96 14.78 -11.81 -21.37
CA ALA A 96 14.21 -13.13 -21.60
C ALA A 96 13.04 -13.02 -22.59
N GLU A 97 12.69 -14.12 -23.27
CA GLU A 97 11.53 -14.18 -24.15
C GLU A 97 10.75 -15.47 -23.88
N TRP A 98 9.45 -15.35 -23.62
CA TRP A 98 8.60 -16.49 -23.32
C TRP A 98 7.41 -16.53 -24.27
N LEU A 99 7.20 -17.68 -24.92
CA LEU A 99 6.09 -17.89 -25.83
C LEU A 99 5.00 -18.72 -25.15
N GLY A 100 3.80 -18.15 -25.06
CA GLY A 100 2.57 -18.84 -24.66
C GLY A 100 1.69 -19.14 -25.87
N THR A 101 0.85 -20.18 -25.76
CA THR A 101 -0.21 -20.45 -26.76
C THR A 101 -1.50 -20.85 -26.06
N VAL A 102 -2.50 -19.97 -26.12
CA VAL A 102 -3.84 -20.15 -25.53
C VAL A 102 -4.82 -20.65 -26.61
N ASP A 103 -5.75 -21.52 -26.21
CA ASP A 103 -6.75 -22.14 -27.09
C ASP A 103 -6.16 -22.87 -28.31
N GLY A 104 -4.88 -23.24 -28.24
CA GLY A 104 -4.13 -23.93 -29.29
C GLY A 104 -3.68 -23.06 -30.47
N THR A 105 -4.21 -21.85 -30.63
CA THR A 105 -3.87 -20.96 -31.76
C THR A 105 -3.38 -19.58 -31.36
N TRP A 106 -3.81 -19.05 -30.22
CA TRP A 106 -3.49 -17.67 -29.84
C TRP A 106 -2.11 -17.60 -29.21
N GLN A 107 -1.14 -17.16 -29.99
CA GLN A 107 0.25 -17.04 -29.58
C GLN A 107 0.49 -15.69 -28.90
N MET A 108 1.22 -15.69 -27.78
CA MET A 108 1.58 -14.51 -27.02
C MET A 108 3.08 -14.57 -26.74
N LEU A 109 3.83 -13.60 -27.26
CA LEU A 109 5.26 -13.45 -26.98
C LEU A 109 5.42 -12.41 -25.87
N PHE A 110 5.86 -12.88 -24.71
CA PHE A 110 6.23 -12.05 -23.58
C PHE A 110 7.72 -11.71 -23.70
N VAL A 111 8.02 -10.44 -23.86
CA VAL A 111 9.39 -9.92 -23.90
C VAL A 111 9.70 -9.35 -22.54
N VAL A 112 10.77 -9.85 -21.93
CA VAL A 112 11.25 -9.40 -20.62
C VAL A 112 12.55 -8.67 -20.84
N ASP A 113 12.65 -7.43 -20.38
CA ASP A 113 13.89 -6.64 -20.47
C ASP A 113 14.11 -5.85 -19.18
N GLN A 114 15.35 -5.49 -18.91
CA GLN A 114 15.72 -4.60 -17.82
C GLN A 114 16.00 -3.22 -18.39
N THR A 115 15.21 -2.24 -17.99
CA THR A 115 15.37 -0.86 -18.45
C THR A 115 16.54 -0.18 -17.74
N THR A 116 17.15 0.79 -18.42
CA THR A 116 18.36 1.46 -17.92
C THR A 116 18.06 2.64 -16.99
N GLN A 117 16.89 3.29 -17.11
CA GLN A 117 16.42 4.39 -16.26
C GLN A 117 14.87 4.53 -16.31
N PRO A 118 14.14 4.45 -15.17
CA PRO A 118 14.57 3.87 -13.88
C PRO A 118 15.06 2.43 -14.08
N ARG A 119 15.90 1.90 -13.18
CA ARG A 119 16.29 0.48 -13.27
C ARG A 119 15.08 -0.32 -12.85
N GLU A 120 14.36 -0.90 -13.79
CA GLU A 120 13.19 -1.74 -13.56
C GLU A 120 13.23 -2.92 -14.52
N TRP A 121 12.46 -3.95 -14.21
CA TRP A 121 12.15 -4.99 -15.19
C TRP A 121 10.84 -4.65 -15.88
N GLN A 122 10.75 -4.98 -17.17
CA GLN A 122 9.53 -4.86 -17.94
C GLN A 122 9.12 -6.21 -18.49
N ILE A 123 7.82 -6.48 -18.51
CA ILE A 123 7.23 -7.58 -19.27
C ILE A 123 6.23 -6.98 -20.26
N GLU A 124 6.54 -7.11 -21.54
CA GLU A 124 5.72 -6.61 -22.63
C GLU A 124 5.07 -7.75 -23.41
N VAL A 125 3.78 -7.62 -23.72
CA VAL A 125 3.06 -8.56 -24.58
C VAL A 125 2.00 -7.86 -25.42
N THR A 126 1.89 -8.26 -26.70
CA THR A 126 0.78 -7.86 -27.57
C THR A 126 -0.21 -9.02 -27.73
N LEU A 127 -1.41 -8.83 -27.21
CA LEU A 127 -2.53 -9.78 -27.27
C LEU A 127 -3.28 -9.69 -28.59
N ALA A 128 -3.52 -8.47 -29.08
CA ALA A 128 -4.23 -8.17 -30.33
C ALA A 128 -3.36 -8.40 -31.58
N ASN A 129 -2.92 -9.64 -31.76
CA ASN A 129 -2.07 -10.05 -32.86
C ASN A 129 -2.83 -10.93 -33.87
N ALA A 130 -2.18 -11.28 -34.98
CA ALA A 130 -2.79 -12.03 -36.07
C ALA A 130 -3.29 -13.44 -35.71
N SER A 131 -2.88 -13.97 -34.55
CA SER A 131 -3.27 -15.30 -34.06
C SER A 131 -4.43 -15.26 -33.06
N MET A 132 -4.85 -14.07 -32.62
CA MET A 132 -5.98 -13.87 -31.72
C MET A 132 -7.26 -14.45 -32.35
N PRO A 133 -8.11 -15.17 -31.58
CA PRO A 133 -9.37 -15.66 -32.09
C PRO A 133 -10.25 -14.52 -32.59
N ALA A 134 -10.92 -14.73 -33.73
CA ALA A 134 -11.87 -13.75 -34.24
C ALA A 134 -13.12 -13.67 -33.35
N ASN A 135 -13.79 -12.51 -33.37
CA ASN A 135 -15.04 -12.24 -32.64
C ASN A 135 -14.94 -12.42 -31.12
N MET A 136 -13.89 -11.87 -30.52
CA MET A 136 -13.75 -11.80 -29.07
C MET A 136 -14.42 -10.52 -28.56
N CYS A 137 -15.07 -10.59 -27.40
CA CYS A 137 -15.67 -9.45 -26.70
C CYS A 137 -15.37 -9.50 -25.21
N ALA A 138 -15.41 -8.34 -24.56
CA ALA A 138 -15.33 -8.25 -23.12
C ALA A 138 -16.61 -8.85 -22.47
N PRO A 139 -16.54 -9.44 -21.26
CA PRO A 139 -15.42 -9.36 -20.34
C PRO A 139 -14.24 -10.20 -20.84
N GLU A 140 -13.02 -9.74 -20.56
CA GLU A 140 -11.79 -10.45 -20.88
C GLU A 140 -10.93 -10.50 -19.62
N GLU A 141 -10.29 -11.64 -19.38
CA GLU A 141 -9.36 -11.87 -18.28
C GLU A 141 -8.17 -12.64 -18.83
N LEU A 142 -6.95 -12.14 -18.62
CA LEU A 142 -5.69 -12.81 -18.90
C LEU A 142 -4.98 -13.09 -17.57
N THR A 143 -4.75 -14.37 -17.28
CA THR A 143 -3.94 -14.80 -16.15
C THR A 143 -2.60 -15.31 -16.64
N VAL A 144 -1.52 -14.70 -16.17
CA VAL A 144 -0.14 -15.07 -16.47
C VAL A 144 0.53 -15.47 -15.16
N THR A 145 0.91 -16.74 -15.03
CA THR A 145 1.69 -17.22 -13.89
C THR A 145 3.11 -17.51 -14.34
N VAL A 146 4.08 -16.73 -13.87
CA VAL A 146 5.51 -16.99 -14.04
C VAL A 146 5.96 -17.89 -12.89
N PHE A 147 6.62 -19.00 -13.19
CA PHE A 147 7.11 -19.91 -12.16
C PHE A 147 8.41 -19.44 -11.57
N GLY A 148 8.65 -19.75 -10.29
CA GLY A 148 9.94 -19.44 -9.68
C GLY A 148 11.09 -20.29 -10.23
N ASN A 149 10.77 -21.50 -10.72
CA ASN A 149 11.72 -22.41 -11.34
C ASN A 149 11.21 -22.93 -12.68
N SER A 150 12.12 -23.09 -13.63
CA SER A 150 11.84 -23.70 -14.93
C SER A 150 11.69 -25.22 -14.81
N SER A 151 11.00 -25.84 -15.76
CA SER A 151 10.79 -27.29 -15.82
C SER A 151 11.15 -27.88 -17.19
N PRO A 152 11.82 -29.05 -17.24
CA PRO A 152 12.32 -29.86 -16.12
C PRO A 152 13.66 -29.42 -15.50
N ALA A 153 14.30 -28.34 -15.97
CA ALA A 153 15.66 -27.99 -15.56
C ALA A 153 15.81 -27.54 -14.10
N GLY A 154 14.76 -27.02 -13.46
CA GLY A 154 14.80 -26.50 -12.09
C GLY A 154 15.67 -25.24 -11.93
N ALA A 155 15.99 -24.57 -13.03
CA ALA A 155 16.76 -23.33 -13.01
C ALA A 155 15.85 -22.16 -12.61
N MET A 156 16.42 -21.14 -11.96
CA MET A 156 15.66 -19.96 -11.52
C MET A 156 15.10 -19.22 -12.72
N VAL A 157 13.84 -18.78 -12.63
CA VAL A 157 13.21 -17.89 -13.61
C VAL A 157 12.89 -16.56 -12.95
N MET A 158 12.17 -16.62 -11.82
CA MET A 158 11.81 -15.47 -11.00
C MET A 158 11.97 -15.81 -9.51
N GLY A 159 12.24 -14.81 -8.69
CA GLY A 159 12.17 -14.92 -7.24
C GLY A 159 11.80 -13.61 -6.60
N ASN A 160 11.22 -13.70 -5.41
CA ASN A 160 10.84 -12.55 -4.61
C ASN A 160 12.06 -11.70 -4.28
N PRO A 161 11.87 -10.39 -4.04
CA PRO A 161 12.85 -9.55 -3.39
C PRO A 161 13.44 -10.17 -2.12
N THR A 162 14.72 -9.89 -1.85
CA THR A 162 15.42 -10.45 -0.68
C THR A 162 15.09 -9.74 0.64
N ARG A 163 14.39 -8.61 0.56
CA ARG A 163 13.96 -7.82 1.71
C ARG A 163 12.46 -7.94 1.86
N ALA A 164 12.00 -8.01 3.10
CA ALA A 164 10.60 -7.85 3.40
C ALA A 164 10.22 -6.37 3.18
N ASN A 165 9.17 -6.15 2.41
CA ASN A 165 8.63 -4.83 2.08
C ASN A 165 7.29 -5.02 1.35
N THR A 166 6.56 -3.94 1.16
CA THR A 166 5.47 -3.86 0.19
C THR A 166 6.02 -3.34 -1.14
N TYR A 167 5.74 -4.08 -2.21
CA TYR A 167 6.23 -3.78 -3.55
C TYR A 167 5.05 -3.47 -4.48
N THR A 168 5.06 -2.29 -5.09
CA THR A 168 4.09 -1.93 -6.11
C THR A 168 4.59 -2.40 -7.48
N TRP A 169 3.73 -3.06 -8.23
CA TRP A 169 3.93 -3.27 -9.67
C TRP A 169 2.95 -2.37 -10.41
N ASP A 170 3.45 -1.68 -11.43
CA ASP A 170 2.64 -0.82 -12.28
C ASP A 170 2.42 -1.50 -13.62
N ASP A 171 1.26 -1.27 -14.24
CA ASP A 171 0.93 -1.85 -15.53
C ASP A 171 0.30 -0.81 -16.47
N GLY A 172 0.82 -0.75 -17.70
CA GLY A 172 0.31 0.10 -18.77
C GLY A 172 -0.48 -0.73 -19.77
N LEU A 173 -1.80 -0.61 -19.78
CA LEU A 173 -2.66 -1.34 -20.70
C LEU A 173 -3.13 -0.45 -21.86
N LEU A 174 -3.00 -0.95 -23.08
CA LEU A 174 -3.52 -0.33 -24.29
C LEU A 174 -4.84 -1.01 -24.69
N SER A 175 -5.86 -0.22 -25.02
CA SER A 175 -7.13 -0.75 -25.53
C SER A 175 -7.00 -1.25 -26.97
N TYR A 176 -7.73 -2.30 -27.35
CA TYR A 176 -7.79 -2.82 -28.72
C TYR A 176 -8.01 -1.70 -29.76
N GLY A 177 -7.13 -1.64 -30.77
CA GLY A 177 -7.14 -0.57 -31.79
C GLY A 177 -6.48 0.74 -31.36
N GLY A 178 -5.82 0.77 -30.20
CA GLY A 178 -4.91 1.83 -29.77
C GLY A 178 -5.56 3.14 -29.31
N SER A 179 -6.84 3.10 -28.91
CA SER A 179 -7.61 4.33 -28.63
C SER A 179 -7.42 4.95 -27.24
N GLN A 180 -7.08 4.14 -26.23
CA GLN A 180 -7.00 4.51 -24.83
C GLN A 180 -5.82 3.77 -24.18
N ILE A 181 -5.11 4.45 -23.28
CA ILE A 181 -4.09 3.86 -22.40
C ILE A 181 -4.53 4.12 -20.97
N VAL A 182 -4.51 3.09 -20.14
CA VAL A 182 -4.82 3.19 -18.70
C VAL A 182 -3.67 2.57 -17.93
N PHE A 183 -3.24 3.27 -16.88
CA PHE A 183 -2.26 2.78 -15.91
C PHE A 183 -3.01 2.30 -14.67
N VAL A 184 -2.66 1.11 -14.22
CA VAL A 184 -3.14 0.51 -12.98
C VAL A 184 -1.94 -0.01 -12.21
N SER A 185 -2.11 -0.25 -10.92
CA SER A 185 -1.07 -0.81 -10.09
C SER A 185 -1.67 -1.74 -9.04
N ASP A 186 -0.85 -2.63 -8.53
CA ASP A 186 -1.20 -3.45 -7.38
C ASP A 186 0.00 -3.56 -6.43
N ASN A 187 -0.32 -3.71 -5.14
CA ASN A 187 0.66 -3.80 -4.07
C ASN A 187 0.77 -5.24 -3.60
N LEU A 188 1.99 -5.74 -3.54
CA LEU A 188 2.28 -7.08 -3.05
C LEU A 188 3.20 -7.03 -1.84
N VAL A 189 2.73 -7.59 -0.73
CA VAL A 189 3.53 -7.79 0.48
C VAL A 189 4.47 -8.97 0.29
N ILE A 190 5.76 -8.74 0.51
CA ILE A 190 6.78 -9.77 0.67
C ILE A 190 7.23 -9.72 2.12
N GLY A 191 7.07 -10.82 2.86
CA GLY A 191 7.28 -10.89 4.29
C GLY A 191 6.00 -11.24 5.06
N THR A 192 6.07 -11.07 6.38
CA THR A 192 4.89 -11.17 7.26
C THR A 192 4.20 -9.82 7.31
N ASP A 193 2.88 -9.83 7.19
CA ASP A 193 1.94 -8.74 7.44
C ASP A 193 0.89 -9.35 8.38
N THR A 194 0.82 -8.84 9.61
CA THR A 194 0.13 -9.52 10.72
C THR A 194 -1.32 -9.07 10.84
N ASP A 195 -1.63 -7.83 10.51
CA ASP A 195 -2.96 -7.25 10.56
C ASP A 195 -3.62 -7.13 9.18
N ALA A 196 -2.90 -7.51 8.12
CA ALA A 196 -3.36 -7.62 6.74
C ALA A 196 -3.78 -6.27 6.15
N ASP A 197 -3.02 -5.23 6.44
CA ASP A 197 -3.29 -3.87 6.01
C ASP A 197 -2.58 -3.47 4.70
N GLY A 198 -1.72 -4.36 4.19
CA GLY A 198 -0.94 -4.15 2.98
C GLY A 198 0.50 -3.71 3.21
N TRP A 199 0.95 -3.58 4.46
CA TRP A 199 2.33 -3.27 4.82
C TRP A 199 3.01 -4.46 5.48
N ALA A 200 4.21 -4.84 4.99
CA ALA A 200 4.99 -5.85 5.70
C ALA A 200 5.38 -5.31 7.08
N ASN A 201 5.31 -6.14 8.14
CA ASN A 201 5.65 -5.79 9.53
C ASN A 201 7.00 -5.02 9.69
N THR A 202 7.94 -5.18 8.76
CA THR A 202 9.25 -4.53 8.79
C THR A 202 9.26 -3.07 8.33
N VAL A 203 8.22 -2.65 7.63
CA VAL A 203 8.04 -1.29 7.09
C VAL A 203 6.71 -0.67 7.54
N ASP A 204 5.92 -1.41 8.29
CA ASP A 204 4.65 -1.01 8.88
C ASP A 204 4.91 -0.27 10.21
N ASN A 205 4.39 0.95 10.34
CA ASN A 205 4.48 1.75 11.56
C ASN A 205 3.53 1.28 12.67
N CYS A 206 2.58 0.37 12.36
CA CYS A 206 1.71 -0.31 13.32
C CYS A 206 1.53 -1.80 13.00
N PRO A 207 2.55 -2.67 13.20
CA PRO A 207 2.56 -4.09 12.78
C PRO A 207 1.46 -5.02 13.30
N THR A 208 0.52 -4.54 14.11
CA THR A 208 -0.58 -5.32 14.69
C THR A 208 -1.92 -4.59 14.68
N ALA A 209 -1.98 -3.37 14.15
CA ALA A 209 -3.17 -2.54 14.09
C ALA A 209 -3.30 -1.96 12.68
N ALA A 210 -4.19 -2.55 11.88
CA ALA A 210 -4.30 -2.23 10.47
C ALA A 210 -4.52 -0.73 10.20
N ASN A 211 -3.58 -0.12 9.47
CA ASN A 211 -3.59 1.27 9.07
C ASN A 211 -2.95 1.44 7.68
N PRO A 212 -3.69 1.09 6.61
CA PRO A 212 -3.16 1.10 5.25
C PRO A 212 -2.62 2.45 4.77
N ASP A 213 -3.03 3.56 5.39
CA ASP A 213 -2.56 4.92 5.10
C ASP A 213 -1.24 5.28 5.78
N GLN A 214 -0.78 4.48 6.75
CA GLN A 214 0.45 4.65 7.52
C GLN A 214 0.60 6.07 8.07
N LEU A 215 -0.52 6.67 8.50
CA LEU A 215 -0.47 7.98 9.16
C LEU A 215 0.36 7.88 10.44
N ASN A 216 1.18 8.90 10.64
CA ASN A 216 1.97 9.16 11.82
C ASN A 216 2.02 10.69 11.96
N THR A 217 1.25 11.20 12.92
CA THR A 217 0.98 12.63 13.08
C THR A 217 2.13 13.35 13.79
N ASP A 218 2.69 12.77 14.84
CA ASP A 218 3.80 13.35 15.59
C ASP A 218 5.08 13.54 14.74
N GLN A 219 5.42 12.59 13.87
CA GLN A 219 6.53 12.68 12.93
C GLN A 219 6.27 13.74 11.88
N ALA A 220 5.02 13.87 11.43
CA ALA A 220 4.63 14.91 10.48
C ALA A 220 4.74 16.32 11.11
N LEU A 221 4.28 16.49 12.35
CA LEU A 221 4.38 17.73 13.13
C LEU A 221 5.84 18.09 13.40
N ALA A 222 6.65 17.14 13.88
CA ALA A 222 8.08 17.35 14.11
C ALA A 222 8.82 17.72 12.81
N ALA A 223 8.50 17.07 11.67
CA ALA A 223 9.05 17.42 10.37
C ALA A 223 8.61 18.81 9.88
N ALA A 224 7.41 19.26 10.27
CA ALA A 224 6.91 20.61 10.03
C ALA A 224 7.50 21.66 10.99
N GLY A 225 8.30 21.24 11.98
CA GLY A 225 9.03 22.12 12.91
C GLY A 225 8.34 22.36 14.25
N ALA A 226 7.39 21.49 14.63
CA ALA A 226 6.76 21.51 15.95
C ALA A 226 7.80 21.23 17.05
N GLY A 227 7.53 21.72 18.25
CA GLY A 227 8.35 21.45 19.44
C GLY A 227 8.14 20.06 20.06
N VAL A 228 7.43 19.16 19.38
CA VAL A 228 7.21 17.76 19.78
C VAL A 228 8.34 16.86 19.29
N LEU A 229 8.47 15.69 19.92
CA LEU A 229 9.42 14.67 19.51
C LEU A 229 8.67 13.57 18.76
N GLY A 230 8.61 13.68 17.42
CA GLY A 230 8.00 12.64 16.60
C GLY A 230 8.74 11.30 16.68
N ASP A 231 7.98 10.21 16.64
CA ASP A 231 8.51 8.85 16.74
C ASP A 231 8.22 8.02 15.46
N THR A 232 8.11 6.69 15.57
CA THR A 232 7.89 5.78 14.44
C THR A 232 6.60 4.97 14.56
N MET A 233 5.79 5.21 15.59
CA MET A 233 4.53 4.55 15.86
C MET A 233 3.44 5.26 15.06
N GLY A 234 2.62 4.52 14.30
CA GLY A 234 1.52 5.14 13.55
C GLY A 234 0.34 5.49 14.45
N ASP A 235 -0.52 6.40 13.99
CA ASP A 235 -1.68 6.88 14.76
C ASP A 235 -2.63 5.74 15.20
N ALA A 236 -2.62 4.61 14.49
CA ALA A 236 -3.47 3.47 14.83
C ALA A 236 -2.99 2.66 16.06
N CYS A 237 -1.75 2.84 16.48
CA CYS A 237 -1.13 2.13 17.58
C CYS A 237 -0.33 3.04 18.52
N ASP A 238 -0.29 4.33 18.24
CA ASP A 238 0.14 5.36 19.18
C ASP A 238 -0.97 5.62 20.23
N LEU A 239 -0.56 6.12 21.39
CA LEU A 239 -1.46 6.55 22.45
C LEU A 239 -1.45 8.08 22.62
N ASP A 240 -0.55 8.78 21.94
CA ASP A 240 -0.36 10.23 21.96
C ASP A 240 0.07 10.64 20.54
N ASP A 241 -0.91 10.69 19.63
CA ASP A 241 -0.70 10.80 18.17
C ASP A 241 0.05 12.08 17.75
N ASP A 242 0.03 13.14 18.57
CA ASP A 242 0.72 14.41 18.31
C ASP A 242 1.92 14.69 19.23
N ASN A 243 2.15 13.84 20.23
CA ASN A 243 3.23 13.90 21.20
C ASN A 243 3.32 15.22 22.00
N ASP A 244 2.17 15.80 22.33
CA ASP A 244 2.06 17.00 23.19
C ASP A 244 2.06 16.68 24.71
N GLN A 245 2.21 15.40 25.04
CA GLN A 245 2.20 14.77 26.36
C GLN A 245 0.80 14.48 26.92
N PHE A 246 -0.26 14.66 26.16
CA PHE A 246 -1.59 14.21 26.52
C PHE A 246 -1.99 13.05 25.62
N SER A 247 -2.45 11.94 26.21
CA SER A 247 -2.87 10.80 25.39
C SER A 247 -4.19 11.08 24.69
N ASP A 248 -4.43 10.39 23.57
CA ASP A 248 -5.67 10.55 22.79
C ASP A 248 -6.92 10.29 23.63
N VAL A 249 -6.79 9.43 24.64
CA VAL A 249 -7.87 9.12 25.59
C VAL A 249 -8.19 10.33 26.49
N VAL A 250 -7.16 10.99 27.01
CA VAL A 250 -7.31 12.21 27.81
C VAL A 250 -7.86 13.34 26.95
N GLU A 251 -7.33 13.51 25.76
CA GLU A 251 -7.72 14.57 24.84
C GLU A 251 -9.15 14.41 24.34
N SER A 252 -9.53 13.20 23.93
CA SER A 252 -10.91 12.88 23.55
C SER A 252 -11.89 13.15 24.68
N ALA A 253 -11.52 12.82 25.92
CA ALA A 253 -12.34 13.12 27.10
C ALA A 253 -12.43 14.64 27.39
N ALA A 254 -11.31 15.34 27.26
CA ALA A 254 -11.21 16.79 27.44
C ALA A 254 -11.90 17.57 26.30
N GLY A 255 -12.11 16.94 25.15
CA GLY A 255 -12.68 17.53 23.94
C GLY A 255 -11.66 18.31 23.11
N THR A 256 -10.37 18.03 23.26
CA THR A 256 -9.30 18.57 22.42
C THR A 256 -9.05 17.67 21.19
N ASN A 257 -8.12 18.07 20.32
CA ASN A 257 -7.82 17.36 19.07
C ASN A 257 -6.55 16.52 19.22
N PRO A 258 -6.64 15.17 19.25
CA PRO A 258 -5.47 14.31 19.44
C PRO A 258 -4.41 14.32 18.35
N LEU A 259 -4.72 14.98 17.22
CA LEU A 259 -3.85 15.02 16.06
C LEU A 259 -3.19 16.40 15.89
N ASP A 260 -3.17 17.24 16.93
CA ASP A 260 -2.71 18.61 16.81
C ASP A 260 -2.14 19.11 18.14
N ASN A 261 -0.82 19.16 18.21
CA ASN A 261 -0.09 19.56 19.40
C ASN A 261 -0.34 21.02 19.82
N CYS A 262 -0.85 21.88 18.91
CA CYS A 262 -0.96 23.30 19.19
C CYS A 262 -1.95 24.13 18.37
N VAL A 263 -2.41 25.25 18.98
CA VAL A 263 -3.16 26.29 18.25
C VAL A 263 -2.22 27.01 17.26
N GLY A 264 -2.32 26.65 15.98
CA GLY A 264 -1.64 27.33 14.87
C GLY A 264 -0.34 26.65 14.43
N SER A 265 0.27 27.17 13.37
CA SER A 265 1.36 26.49 12.64
C SER A 265 2.54 26.07 13.55
N PRO A 266 3.04 24.83 13.43
CA PRO A 266 2.71 23.83 12.39
C PRO A 266 1.41 23.06 12.59
N GLY A 267 0.71 23.25 13.71
CA GLY A 267 -0.63 22.75 13.97
C GLY A 267 -1.71 23.33 13.05
N THR A 268 -2.89 22.69 13.05
CA THR A 268 -3.99 22.99 12.13
C THR A 268 -4.96 24.04 12.67
N GLY A 269 -4.87 24.33 13.97
CA GLY A 269 -5.60 25.37 14.68
C GLY A 269 -6.93 24.88 15.24
N GLY A 270 -7.26 25.29 16.47
CA GLY A 270 -8.41 24.79 17.21
C GLY A 270 -8.07 24.59 18.69
N ASP A 271 -8.93 23.89 19.41
CA ASP A 271 -8.68 23.51 20.81
C ASP A 271 -7.82 22.24 20.85
N ALA A 272 -6.52 22.43 20.78
CA ALA A 272 -5.51 21.38 20.55
C ALA A 272 -4.94 20.83 21.87
N TRP A 273 -4.41 21.72 22.71
CA TRP A 273 -3.65 21.29 23.89
C TRP A 273 -4.51 21.33 25.17
N PRO A 274 -4.72 20.21 25.89
CA PRO A 274 -5.54 20.19 27.11
C PRO A 274 -5.14 21.22 28.17
N ALA A 275 -3.85 21.54 28.25
CA ALA A 275 -3.32 22.49 29.24
C ALA A 275 -3.68 23.97 28.97
N ASP A 276 -4.05 24.32 27.75
CA ASP A 276 -4.36 25.71 27.36
C ASP A 276 -5.87 25.92 27.29
N ILE A 277 -6.47 26.17 28.47
CA ILE A 277 -7.91 26.23 28.67
C ILE A 277 -8.54 27.40 27.92
N ASN A 278 -7.81 28.51 27.79
CA ASN A 278 -8.29 29.72 27.13
C ASN A 278 -7.79 29.87 25.67
N GLN A 279 -7.00 28.91 25.17
CA GLN A 279 -6.46 28.84 23.81
C GLN A 279 -5.58 30.05 23.43
N ASP A 280 -4.78 30.54 24.38
CA ASP A 280 -3.87 31.68 24.15
C ASP A 280 -2.41 31.28 23.92
N THR A 281 -2.13 29.98 23.82
CA THR A 281 -0.84 29.31 23.60
C THR A 281 0.13 29.35 24.79
N PHE A 282 -0.33 29.71 25.99
CA PHE A 282 0.51 29.85 27.17
C PHE A 282 -0.19 29.43 28.47
N VAL A 283 0.37 28.44 29.17
CA VAL A 283 -0.21 27.98 30.45
C VAL A 283 0.12 28.97 31.57
N ASP A 284 -0.90 29.66 32.07
CA ASP A 284 -0.77 30.61 33.16
C ASP A 284 -1.74 30.36 34.33
N VAL A 285 -1.60 31.18 35.38
CA VAL A 285 -2.41 31.02 36.60
C VAL A 285 -3.85 31.51 36.38
N ILE A 286 -4.05 32.54 35.58
CA ILE A 286 -5.31 33.30 35.49
C ILE A 286 -6.23 32.71 34.41
N GLY A 287 -5.67 32.38 33.25
CA GLY A 287 -6.32 31.77 32.10
C GLY A 287 -6.66 30.31 32.31
N ASP A 288 -5.76 29.53 32.94
CA ASP A 288 -5.86 28.06 32.93
C ASP A 288 -5.99 27.48 34.33
N ILE A 289 -4.94 27.60 35.15
CA ILE A 289 -4.84 26.88 36.43
C ILE A 289 -5.98 27.27 37.38
N SER A 290 -6.32 28.55 37.46
CA SER A 290 -7.40 29.01 38.34
C SER A 290 -8.80 28.60 37.86
N GLN A 291 -8.99 28.34 36.56
CA GLN A 291 -10.26 27.84 36.03
C GLN A 291 -10.53 26.43 36.51
N VAL A 292 -9.53 25.55 36.37
CA VAL A 292 -9.58 24.15 36.84
C VAL A 292 -9.67 24.11 38.36
N ALA A 293 -8.83 24.87 39.07
CA ALA A 293 -8.85 24.92 40.53
C ALA A 293 -10.18 25.45 41.10
N GLY A 294 -10.89 26.31 40.37
CA GLY A 294 -12.24 26.76 40.71
C GLY A 294 -13.31 25.66 40.69
N GLN A 295 -13.03 24.53 40.03
CA GLN A 295 -13.90 23.34 40.00
C GLN A 295 -13.44 22.22 40.93
N PHE A 296 -12.38 22.41 41.72
CA PHE A 296 -11.88 21.41 42.66
C PHE A 296 -12.98 20.78 43.51
N GLY A 297 -12.92 19.45 43.63
CA GLY A 297 -13.81 18.65 44.45
C GLY A 297 -15.17 18.37 43.81
N LYS A 298 -15.32 18.63 42.51
CA LYS A 298 -16.55 18.36 41.75
C LYS A 298 -16.36 17.14 40.87
N SER A 299 -17.40 16.31 40.80
CA SER A 299 -17.54 15.29 39.77
C SER A 299 -17.74 15.93 38.40
N VAL A 300 -17.35 15.20 37.37
CA VAL A 300 -17.61 15.46 35.96
C VAL A 300 -18.66 14.45 35.51
N PRO A 301 -19.94 14.84 35.33
CA PRO A 301 -20.55 16.18 35.52
C PRO A 301 -20.90 16.53 37.00
N PRO A 302 -21.11 17.82 37.37
CA PRO A 302 -21.40 18.97 36.51
C PRO A 302 -20.18 19.82 36.11
N ALA A 303 -18.98 19.50 36.58
CA ALA A 303 -17.78 20.19 36.07
C ALA A 303 -17.57 19.87 34.57
N PRO A 304 -16.94 20.78 33.79
CA PRO A 304 -16.60 20.53 32.40
C PRO A 304 -15.63 19.33 32.27
N THR A 305 -15.84 18.47 31.27
CA THR A 305 -14.91 17.36 30.97
C THR A 305 -13.53 17.86 30.57
N ARG A 306 -13.45 19.05 29.97
CA ARG A 306 -12.19 19.75 29.63
C ARG A 306 -11.20 19.92 30.79
N TYR A 307 -11.67 19.84 32.04
CA TYR A 307 -10.83 20.07 33.22
C TYR A 307 -10.36 18.77 33.89
N ASP A 308 -10.86 17.62 33.45
CA ASP A 308 -10.53 16.28 33.93
C ASP A 308 -9.52 15.67 32.95
N ILE A 309 -8.26 16.04 33.15
CA ILE A 309 -7.12 15.75 32.26
C ILE A 309 -6.11 14.80 32.91
N ALA A 310 -6.36 14.38 34.15
CA ALA A 310 -5.54 13.38 34.84
C ALA A 310 -6.34 12.69 35.96
N PRO A 311 -6.11 11.39 36.23
CA PRO A 311 -5.10 10.51 35.62
C PRO A 311 -5.42 10.14 34.17
N ASP A 312 -4.56 9.34 33.55
CA ASP A 312 -4.83 8.72 32.25
C ASP A 312 -5.23 7.24 32.46
N PRO A 313 -6.48 6.83 32.15
CA PRO A 313 -7.59 7.66 31.64
C PRO A 313 -8.24 8.53 32.73
N PRO A 314 -8.94 9.64 32.36
CA PRO A 314 -9.60 10.54 33.31
C PRO A 314 -10.61 9.84 34.23
N ASP A 315 -10.71 10.28 35.48
CA ASP A 315 -11.43 9.55 36.53
C ASP A 315 -12.84 10.09 36.84
N GLY A 316 -13.25 11.16 36.16
CA GLY A 316 -14.54 11.80 36.35
C GLY A 316 -14.58 12.75 37.54
N PHE A 317 -13.45 13.21 38.07
CA PHE A 317 -13.41 14.04 39.26
C PHE A 317 -12.26 15.05 39.30
N ILE A 318 -12.58 16.34 39.44
CA ILE A 318 -11.57 17.39 39.48
C ILE A 318 -10.85 17.39 40.82
N ASP A 319 -9.58 17.03 40.82
CA ASP A 319 -8.78 16.97 42.04
C ASP A 319 -7.41 17.68 41.98
N VAL A 320 -6.76 17.74 43.14
CA VAL A 320 -5.45 18.38 43.26
C VAL A 320 -4.33 17.48 42.75
N ILE A 321 -4.45 16.16 42.92
CA ILE A 321 -3.34 15.22 42.73
C ILE A 321 -3.17 14.85 41.26
N GLY A 322 -4.27 14.70 40.52
CA GLY A 322 -4.36 14.55 39.07
C GLY A 322 -4.34 15.91 38.38
N ASP A 323 -5.51 16.50 38.14
CA ASP A 323 -5.70 17.59 37.16
C ASP A 323 -4.89 18.85 37.47
N ILE A 324 -5.06 19.39 38.68
CA ILE A 324 -4.44 20.68 39.03
C ILE A 324 -2.92 20.52 39.10
N THR A 325 -2.40 19.38 39.59
CA THR A 325 -0.96 19.11 39.59
C THR A 325 -0.42 18.92 38.18
N ARG A 326 -1.16 18.22 37.30
CA ARG A 326 -0.80 18.07 35.88
C ARG A 326 -0.66 19.43 35.20
N LEU A 327 -1.65 20.29 35.36
CA LEU A 327 -1.68 21.62 34.76
C LEU A 327 -0.62 22.57 35.35
N THR A 328 -0.45 22.57 36.68
CA THR A 328 0.58 23.39 37.34
C THR A 328 2.00 22.95 37.00
N GLY A 329 2.20 21.68 36.66
CA GLY A 329 3.49 21.18 36.15
C GLY A 329 3.89 21.79 34.79
N LEU A 330 2.92 22.28 34.02
CA LEU A 330 3.10 22.94 32.73
C LEU A 330 3.11 24.47 32.84
N PHE A 331 3.04 25.03 34.06
CA PHE A 331 3.03 26.49 34.25
C PHE A 331 4.22 27.17 33.58
N GLY A 332 3.93 28.20 32.79
CA GLY A 332 4.94 28.98 32.07
C GLY A 332 5.46 28.31 30.80
N GLN A 333 4.87 27.19 30.39
CA GLN A 333 5.16 26.57 29.10
C GLN A 333 4.29 27.19 28.01
N HIS A 334 4.90 27.31 26.84
CA HIS A 334 4.18 27.56 25.61
C HIS A 334 3.92 26.24 24.94
N CYS A 335 2.79 26.19 24.27
CA CYS A 335 2.51 25.21 23.26
C CYS A 335 3.46 25.42 22.06
N THR A 336 4.10 24.38 21.55
CA THR A 336 5.18 24.48 20.54
C THR A 336 5.14 23.36 19.52
#